data_AF-A0A6M0G9N1-F1
#
_entry.id   AF-A0A6M0G9N1-F1
#
_cell.length_a   1.000
_cell.length_b   1.000
_cell.length_c   1.000
_cell.angle_alpha   90.00
_cell.angle_beta   90.00
_cell.angle_gamma   90.00
#
_symmetry.space_group_name_H-M   'P 1'
#
loop_
_entity.id
_entity.type
_entity.pdbx_description
1 polymer ?
#
loop_
_entity_poly.entity_id
_entity_poly.type
_entity_poly.pdbx_seq_one_letter_code
_entity_poly.pdbx_strand_id
1 'polypeptide(L)'
;MFGLTEWKQTRFYQEVSAEGYQKGHQEGHQEGHQEGRQEGRQEGRQEGRQEGRQEGRQEGRQEGRQEGRQEGRQEEQLEIALKLLELGSSIELVAEGTGLSVEQVKQLQQQSNQSSQN
;
A
#
# COMPACT_ATOMS: atom_id res chain seq x y z
N MET A 1 -44.92 -11.37 61.44
CA MET A 1 -44.63 -10.89 60.07
C MET A 1 -43.19 -11.26 59.78
N PHE A 2 -42.93 -12.05 58.75
CA PHE A 2 -41.56 -12.35 58.32
C PHE A 2 -40.93 -11.07 57.75
N GLY A 3 -39.80 -10.63 58.29
CA GLY A 3 -39.15 -9.40 57.87
C GLY A 3 -38.29 -9.58 56.60
N LEU A 4 -38.14 -8.52 55.79
CA LEU A 4 -37.22 -8.49 54.64
C LEU A 4 -35.79 -8.93 55.02
N THR A 5 -35.34 -8.61 56.23
CA THR A 5 -34.02 -8.96 56.75
C THR A 5 -33.87 -10.46 57.00
N GLU A 6 -34.91 -11.11 57.52
CA GLU A 6 -34.92 -12.56 57.75
C GLU A 6 -35.04 -13.33 56.43
N TRP A 7 -35.80 -12.80 55.48
CA TRP A 7 -35.92 -13.38 54.14
C TRP A 7 -34.58 -13.40 53.39
N LYS A 8 -33.79 -12.32 53.50
CA LYS A 8 -32.44 -12.25 52.90
C LYS A 8 -31.43 -13.22 53.54
N GLN A 9 -31.67 -13.66 54.76
CA GLN A 9 -30.87 -14.67 55.45
C GLN A 9 -31.26 -16.10 55.11
N THR A 10 -32.40 -16.30 54.43
CA THR A 10 -32.80 -17.64 53.98
C THR A 10 -31.80 -18.17 52.96
N ARG A 11 -31.49 -19.46 53.06
CA ARG A 11 -30.63 -20.17 52.12
C ARG A 11 -31.10 -20.01 50.68
N PHE A 12 -32.42 -20.06 50.46
CA PHE A 12 -33.04 -19.85 49.16
C PHE A 12 -32.71 -18.47 48.57
N TYR A 13 -32.82 -17.39 49.35
CA TYR A 13 -32.48 -16.06 48.84
C TYR A 13 -30.99 -15.92 48.52
N GLN A 14 -30.13 -16.49 49.36
CA GLN A 14 -28.68 -16.47 49.13
C GLN A 14 -28.29 -17.24 47.87
N GLU A 15 -28.89 -18.40 47.63
CA GLU A 15 -28.67 -19.22 46.42
C GLU A 15 -29.13 -18.47 45.16
N VAL A 16 -30.35 -17.94 45.13
CA VAL A 16 -30.87 -17.19 43.97
C VAL A 16 -30.06 -15.92 43.71
N SER A 17 -29.63 -15.21 44.76
CA SER A 17 -28.79 -14.02 44.62
C SER A 17 -27.40 -14.37 44.10
N ALA A 18 -26.81 -15.48 44.55
CA ALA A 18 -25.51 -15.95 44.08
C ALA A 18 -25.58 -16.42 42.62
N GLU A 19 -26.61 -17.17 42.26
CA GLU A 19 -26.87 -17.60 40.88
C GLU A 19 -27.09 -16.40 39.96
N GLY A 20 -27.90 -15.42 40.37
CA GLY A 20 -28.13 -14.19 39.61
C GLY A 20 -26.84 -13.37 39.42
N TYR A 21 -26.02 -13.24 40.47
CA TYR A 21 -24.72 -12.57 40.36
C TYR A 21 -23.76 -13.31 39.43
N GLN A 22 -23.65 -14.64 39.58
CA GLN A 22 -22.76 -15.45 38.76
C GLN A 22 -23.16 -15.43 37.29
N LYS A 23 -24.47 -15.56 37.02
CA LYS A 23 -25.01 -15.49 35.68
C LYS A 23 -24.81 -14.11 35.05
N GLY A 24 -25.15 -13.04 35.76
CA GLY A 24 -24.95 -11.67 35.27
C GLY A 24 -23.47 -11.34 35.01
N HIS A 25 -22.56 -11.78 35.88
CA HIS A 25 -21.12 -11.62 35.66
C HIS A 25 -20.65 -12.42 34.45
N GLN A 26 -21.11 -13.66 34.28
CA GLN A 26 -20.74 -14.51 33.15
C GLN A 26 -21.26 -13.96 31.83
N GLU A 27 -22.52 -13.54 31.77
CA GLU A 27 -23.15 -12.91 30.61
C GLU A 27 -22.44 -11.60 30.26
N GLY A 28 -22.29 -10.69 31.22
CA GLY A 28 -21.61 -9.41 30.98
C GLY A 28 -20.16 -9.55 30.53
N HIS A 29 -19.41 -10.51 31.11
CA HIS A 29 -18.04 -10.79 30.65
C HIS A 29 -18.04 -11.39 29.23
N GLN A 30 -18.97 -12.28 28.92
CA GLN A 30 -19.04 -12.92 27.62
C GLN A 30 -19.47 -11.93 26.52
N GLU A 31 -20.46 -11.08 26.80
CA GLU A 31 -20.92 -10.01 25.92
C GLU A 31 -19.81 -8.99 25.70
N GLY A 32 -19.24 -8.42 26.77
CA GLY A 32 -18.17 -7.43 26.66
C GLY A 32 -16.92 -7.97 25.93
N HIS A 33 -16.56 -9.25 26.13
CA HIS A 33 -15.46 -9.85 25.38
C HIS A 33 -15.79 -10.04 23.90
N GLN A 34 -17.03 -10.42 23.57
CA GLN A 34 -17.45 -10.57 22.18
C GLN A 34 -17.53 -9.23 21.46
N GLU A 35 -18.13 -8.22 22.09
CA GLU A 35 -18.24 -6.87 21.55
C GLU A 35 -16.85 -6.26 21.34
N GLY A 36 -16.01 -6.23 22.38
CA GLY A 36 -14.67 -5.66 22.26
C GLY A 36 -13.80 -6.39 21.23
N ARG A 37 -13.95 -7.72 21.07
CA ARG A 37 -13.26 -8.46 20.00
C ARG A 37 -13.79 -8.11 18.62
N GLN A 38 -15.10 -7.95 18.46
CA GLN A 38 -15.71 -7.61 17.18
C GLN A 38 -15.34 -6.19 16.77
N GLU A 39 -15.44 -5.22 17.68
CA GLU A 39 -15.08 -3.82 17.45
C GLU A 39 -13.59 -3.71 17.12
N GLY A 40 -12.70 -4.22 17.96
CA GLY A 40 -11.26 -4.14 17.71
C GLY A 40 -10.84 -4.83 16.41
N ARG A 41 -11.51 -5.92 16.00
CA ARG A 41 -11.27 -6.56 14.70
C ARG A 41 -11.76 -5.71 13.53
N GLN A 42 -12.92 -5.06 13.68
CA GLN A 42 -13.47 -4.20 12.63
C GLN A 42 -12.61 -2.95 12.46
N GLU A 43 -12.26 -2.27 13.55
CA GLU A 43 -11.39 -1.09 13.55
C GLU A 43 -10.03 -1.41 12.96
N GLY A 44 -9.32 -2.41 13.49
CA GLY A 44 -7.99 -2.78 13.00
C GLY A 44 -7.98 -3.21 11.53
N ARG A 45 -9.07 -3.84 11.04
CA ARG A 45 -9.21 -4.17 9.62
C ARG A 45 -9.45 -2.93 8.75
N GLN A 46 -10.25 -1.98 9.23
CA GLN A 46 -10.53 -0.75 8.51
C GLN A 46 -9.29 0.12 8.43
N GLU A 47 -8.61 0.34 9.55
CA GLU A 47 -7.37 1.11 9.64
C GLU A 47 -6.28 0.50 8.75
N GLY A 48 -5.95 -0.79 8.95
CA GLY A 48 -4.90 -1.44 8.16
C GLY A 48 -5.20 -1.46 6.65
N ARG A 49 -6.48 -1.53 6.25
CA ARG A 49 -6.87 -1.41 4.83
C ARG A 49 -6.71 0.00 4.30
N GLN A 50 -7.03 1.02 5.09
CA GLN A 50 -6.90 2.41 4.69
C GLN A 50 -5.42 2.78 4.57
N GLU A 51 -4.61 2.45 5.58
CA GLU A 51 -3.17 2.70 5.60
C GLU A 51 -2.48 2.00 4.42
N GLY A 52 -2.65 0.68 4.28
CA GLY A 52 -2.02 -0.07 3.20
C GLY A 52 -2.44 0.39 1.80
N ARG A 53 -3.67 0.88 1.63
CA ARG A 53 -4.12 1.47 0.36
C ARG A 53 -3.49 2.85 0.10
N GLN A 54 -3.34 3.66 1.13
CA GLN A 54 -2.73 4.98 1.00
C GLN A 54 -1.24 4.86 0.69
N GLU A 55 -0.52 4.04 1.46
CA GLU A 55 0.91 3.77 1.26
C GLU A 55 1.17 3.20 -0.13
N GLY A 56 0.52 2.08 -0.49
CA GLY A 56 0.72 1.46 -1.80
C GLY A 56 0.38 2.37 -2.98
N ARG A 57 -0.59 3.29 -2.82
CA ARG A 57 -0.91 4.27 -3.87
C ARG A 57 0.15 5.38 -3.96
N GLN A 58 0.69 5.82 -2.84
CA GLN A 58 1.72 6.85 -2.82
C GLN A 58 3.03 6.31 -3.40
N GLU A 59 3.47 5.14 -2.93
CA GLU A 59 4.68 4.46 -3.42
C GLU A 59 4.57 4.17 -4.91
N GLY A 60 3.51 3.46 -5.34
CA GLY A 60 3.35 3.13 -6.76
C GLY A 60 3.25 4.36 -7.68
N ARG A 61 2.68 5.48 -7.20
CA ARG A 61 2.65 6.73 -7.96
C ARG A 61 4.03 7.39 -8.03
N GLN A 62 4.80 7.34 -6.96
CA GLN A 62 6.13 7.92 -6.90
C GLN A 62 7.11 7.14 -7.77
N GLU A 63 7.11 5.82 -7.67
CA GLU A 63 7.94 4.91 -8.46
C GLU A 63 7.60 5.05 -9.94
N GLY A 64 6.33 4.86 -10.32
CA GLY A 64 5.92 4.96 -11.73
C GLY A 64 6.17 6.34 -12.35
N ARG A 65 6.12 7.43 -11.56
CA ARG A 65 6.49 8.76 -12.05
C ARG A 65 8.00 8.92 -12.24
N GLN A 66 8.81 8.31 -11.39
CA GLN A 66 10.27 8.36 -11.54
C GLN A 66 10.73 7.53 -12.73
N GLU A 67 10.25 6.29 -12.82
CA GLU A 67 10.53 5.39 -13.94
C GLU A 67 10.10 6.01 -15.27
N GLY A 68 8.84 6.43 -15.38
CA GLY A 68 8.35 7.03 -16.63
C GLY A 68 9.08 8.33 -17.03
N ARG A 69 9.61 9.09 -16.08
CA ARG A 69 10.46 10.27 -16.37
C ARG A 69 11.88 9.90 -16.79
N GLN A 70 12.38 8.77 -16.33
CA GLN A 70 13.71 8.29 -16.72
C GLN A 70 13.63 7.66 -18.10
N GLU A 71 12.66 6.78 -18.33
CA GLU A 71 12.37 6.17 -19.62
C GLU A 71 12.09 7.24 -20.68
N GLY A 72 11.17 8.18 -20.41
CA GLY A 72 10.86 9.25 -21.36
C GLY A 72 12.06 10.15 -21.70
N ARG A 73 12.97 10.41 -20.74
CA ARG A 73 14.21 11.14 -21.01
C ARG A 73 15.18 10.33 -21.87
N GLN A 74 15.29 9.03 -21.63
CA GLN A 74 16.13 8.16 -22.45
C GLN A 74 15.57 8.07 -23.87
N GLU A 75 14.27 7.86 -24.03
CA GLU A 75 13.60 7.84 -25.33
C GLU A 75 13.80 9.16 -26.09
N GLU A 76 13.62 10.30 -25.42
CA GLU A 76 13.85 11.63 -26.01
C GLU A 76 15.32 11.81 -26.45
N GLN A 77 16.29 11.40 -25.62
CA GLN A 77 17.71 11.45 -25.97
C GLN A 77 18.03 10.60 -27.21
N LEU A 78 17.44 9.40 -27.30
CA LEU A 78 17.62 8.50 -28.44
C LEU A 78 16.98 9.08 -29.71
N GLU A 79 15.76 9.63 -29.61
CA GLU A 79 15.06 10.24 -30.74
C GLU A 79 15.81 11.46 -31.29
N ILE A 80 16.31 12.33 -30.40
CA ILE A 80 17.13 13.48 -30.79
C ILE A 80 18.44 13.00 -31.44
N ALA A 81 19.08 11.98 -30.87
CA ALA A 81 20.32 11.43 -31.45
C ALA A 81 20.11 10.91 -32.88
N LEU A 82 19.02 10.17 -33.11
CA LEU A 82 18.67 9.67 -34.45
C LEU A 82 18.44 10.82 -35.43
N LYS A 83 17.63 11.81 -35.07
CA LYS A 83 17.37 12.98 -35.92
C LYS A 83 18.65 13.75 -36.27
N LEU A 84 19.55 13.94 -35.31
CA LEU A 84 20.81 14.63 -35.55
C LEU A 84 21.75 13.84 -36.48
N LEU A 85 21.79 12.51 -36.34
CA LEU A 85 22.53 11.62 -37.23
C LEU A 85 21.97 11.65 -38.66
N GLU A 86 20.64 11.65 -38.82
CA GLU A 86 19.97 11.78 -40.12
C GLU A 86 20.29 13.11 -40.81
N LEU A 87 20.43 14.19 -40.03
CA LEU A 87 20.86 15.51 -40.53
C LEU A 87 22.36 15.58 -40.86
N GLY A 88 23.12 14.49 -40.69
CA GLY A 88 24.54 14.42 -41.01
C GLY A 88 25.47 15.03 -39.95
N SER A 89 24.98 15.20 -38.71
CA SER A 89 25.83 15.65 -37.59
C SER A 89 26.88 14.59 -37.25
N SER A 90 28.07 15.02 -36.80
CA SER A 90 29.11 14.09 -36.37
C SER A 90 28.72 13.37 -35.09
N ILE A 91 29.19 12.13 -34.93
CA ILE A 91 28.89 11.26 -33.79
C ILE A 91 29.32 11.94 -32.47
N GLU A 92 30.44 12.64 -32.49
CA GLU A 92 30.98 13.37 -31.34
C GLU A 92 30.04 14.50 -30.91
N LEU A 93 29.50 15.27 -31.87
CA LEU A 93 28.57 16.36 -31.58
C LEU A 93 27.22 15.84 -31.08
N VAL A 94 26.76 14.71 -31.63
CA VAL A 94 25.51 14.06 -31.18
C VAL A 94 25.66 13.54 -29.75
N ALA A 95 26.79 12.89 -29.44
CA ALA A 95 27.10 12.42 -28.09
C ALA A 95 27.12 13.58 -27.09
N GLU A 96 27.78 14.69 -27.44
CA GLU A 96 27.83 15.90 -26.62
C GLU A 96 26.43 16.54 -26.43
N GLY A 97 25.65 16.67 -27.49
CA GLY A 97 24.35 17.35 -27.46
C GLY A 97 23.24 16.55 -26.77
N THR A 98 23.32 15.22 -26.75
CA THR A 98 22.31 14.34 -26.14
C THR A 98 22.72 13.80 -24.78
N GLY A 99 24.01 13.90 -24.42
CA GLY A 99 24.57 13.30 -23.22
C GLY A 99 24.75 11.78 -23.31
N LEU A 100 24.64 11.20 -24.51
CA LEU A 100 24.94 9.80 -24.78
C LEU A 100 26.45 9.60 -24.95
N SER A 101 26.94 8.39 -24.71
CA SER A 101 28.32 8.03 -25.06
C SER A 101 28.49 7.87 -26.56
N VAL A 102 29.70 8.14 -27.06
CA VAL A 102 30.07 7.94 -28.47
C VAL A 102 29.81 6.49 -28.92
N GLU A 103 29.99 5.50 -28.03
CA GLU A 103 29.69 4.10 -28.31
C GLU A 103 28.18 3.85 -28.50
N GLN A 104 27.34 4.43 -27.63
CA GLN A 104 25.88 4.33 -27.78
C GLN A 104 25.42 4.94 -29.10
N VAL A 105 25.91 6.13 -29.45
CA VAL A 105 25.56 6.80 -30.71
C VAL A 105 26.03 5.98 -31.93
N LYS A 106 27.22 5.35 -31.87
CA LYS A 106 27.69 4.43 -32.92
C LYS A 106 26.78 3.20 -33.06
N GLN A 107 26.36 2.61 -31.95
CA GLN A 107 25.44 1.46 -31.96
C GLN A 107 24.08 1.87 -32.56
N LEU A 108 23.54 3.02 -32.17
CA LEU A 108 22.31 3.60 -32.74
C LEU A 108 22.40 3.76 -34.26
N GLN A 109 23.51 4.32 -34.76
CA GLN A 109 23.73 4.48 -36.19
C GLN A 109 23.78 3.13 -36.93
N GLN A 110 24.46 2.13 -36.36
CA GLN A 110 24.54 0.79 -36.94
C GLN A 110 23.16 0.11 -36.98
N GLN A 111 22.38 0.22 -35.91
CA GLN A 111 21.02 -0.34 -35.82
C GLN A 111 20.06 0.33 -36.81
N SER A 112 20.12 1.66 -36.95
CA SER A 112 19.32 2.42 -37.93
C SER A 112 19.67 2.01 -39.37
N ASN A 113 20.95 1.87 -39.69
CA ASN A 113 21.42 1.45 -41.01
C ASN A 113 21.02 -0.01 -41.34
N GLN A 114 21.06 -0.92 -40.35
CA GLN A 114 20.62 -2.31 -40.51
C GLN A 114 19.09 -2.42 -40.68
N SER A 115 18.32 -1.59 -39.97
CA SER A 115 16.86 -1.53 -40.08
C SER A 115 16.40 -0.94 -41.42
N SER A 116 17.23 -0.09 -42.04
CA SER A 116 16.96 0.49 -43.36
C SER A 116 17.37 -0.44 -44.52
N GLN A 117 18.09 -1.53 -44.25
CA GLN A 117 18.58 -2.49 -45.25
C GLN A 117 17.78 -3.80 -45.30
N ASN A 118 16.90 -4.05 -44.32
CA ASN A 118 15.94 -5.16 -44.30
C ASN A 118 14.55 -4.66 -44.72
#